data_AF-A0A6P4BU10-F1
#
_entry.id   AF-A0A6P4BU10-F1
#
_cell.length_a   1.000
_cell.length_b   1.000
_cell.length_c   1.000
_cell.angle_alpha   90.00
_cell.angle_beta   90.00
_cell.angle_gamma   90.00
#
_symmetry.space_group_name_H-M   'P 1'
#
loop_
_entity.id
_entity.type
_entity.pdbx_description
1 polymer ?
#
loop_
_entity_poly.entity_id
_entity_poly.type
_entity_poly.pdbx_seq_one_letter_code
_entity_poly.pdbx_strand_id
1 'polypeptide(L)'
;MLSMASTLSLLKFSVLPKNPHQLFSTPKVHQLPSSISARLNTPKDPPKPTQFLEQHSISNALKTVPLTLTALTFPFLLEQKDAALAVDGEFGILEGRTFALIHPIVMISLFFFTLWTGYLGWQWRRVRTIQEEINELKKQVKPTPVTPEGKPVEGAEAPSSSVELKIQQLTEERKELLKGSYRDRHYNAGSILLGFGVLEAVGGGLNTWIRTGKLFPGPHLFAGTAITVLWALSAALVPSMQKGSELARSLHITFNTLNVLLFISQLPTGFEILMKVFEFTQWP
;
A
#
# COMPACT_ATOMS: atom_id res chain seq x y z
N MET A 1 -6.09 16.35 44.63
CA MET A 1 -7.37 16.01 43.97
C MET A 1 -8.11 17.30 43.64
N LEU A 2 -8.01 17.80 42.41
CA LEU A 2 -8.94 18.79 41.87
C LEU A 2 -9.13 18.46 40.38
N SER A 3 -10.36 18.13 40.05
CA SER A 3 -10.83 17.74 38.72
C SER A 3 -10.98 18.99 37.84
N MET A 4 -10.33 18.99 36.68
CA MET A 4 -10.56 19.98 35.61
C MET A 4 -11.22 19.26 34.44
N ALA A 5 -12.53 19.43 34.31
CA ALA A 5 -13.32 18.97 33.17
C ALA A 5 -13.03 19.89 31.97
N SER A 6 -12.45 19.33 30.91
CA SER A 6 -12.27 20.00 29.62
C SER A 6 -13.49 19.74 28.74
N THR A 7 -14.18 20.81 28.34
CA THR A 7 -15.33 20.78 27.44
C THR A 7 -14.88 20.63 25.98
N LEU A 8 -15.34 19.57 25.32
CA LEU A 8 -15.20 19.34 23.87
C LEU A 8 -16.14 20.29 23.10
N SER A 9 -15.56 21.20 22.32
CA SER A 9 -16.30 22.04 21.37
C SER A 9 -16.49 21.28 20.05
N LEU A 10 -17.73 20.97 19.70
CA LEU A 10 -18.15 20.35 18.44
C LEU A 10 -18.04 21.36 17.29
N LEU A 11 -17.23 21.04 16.27
CA LEU A 11 -17.19 21.75 15.00
C LEU A 11 -18.54 21.63 14.28
N LYS A 12 -19.23 22.76 14.09
CA LYS A 12 -20.40 22.90 13.21
C LYS A 12 -19.95 22.82 11.74
N PHE A 13 -20.52 21.91 10.96
CA PHE A 13 -20.44 21.93 9.50
C PHE A 13 -21.33 23.05 8.95
N SER A 14 -20.75 23.95 8.17
CA SER A 14 -21.49 24.97 7.41
C SER A 14 -22.12 24.38 6.15
N VAL A 15 -23.44 24.44 6.10
CA VAL A 15 -24.29 24.13 4.92
C VAL A 15 -24.15 25.28 3.91
N LEU A 16 -23.83 24.95 2.66
CA LEU A 16 -23.78 25.89 1.52
C LEU A 16 -25.19 26.09 0.93
N PRO A 17 -25.59 27.32 0.54
CA PRO A 17 -26.93 27.57 0.02
C PRO A 17 -27.11 27.16 -1.45
N LYS A 18 -28.31 26.64 -1.72
CA LYS A 18 -28.88 26.30 -3.02
C LYS A 18 -29.44 27.58 -3.66
N ASN A 19 -29.05 27.89 -4.90
CA ASN A 19 -29.71 28.93 -5.69
C ASN A 19 -30.28 28.33 -6.99
N PRO A 20 -31.53 28.66 -7.39
CA PRO A 20 -32.21 28.05 -8.53
C PRO A 20 -32.07 28.87 -9.82
N HIS A 21 -32.31 28.21 -10.94
CA HIS A 21 -32.47 28.71 -12.32
C HIS A 21 -31.19 28.96 -13.13
N GLN A 22 -30.91 28.05 -14.07
CA GLN A 22 -30.77 28.41 -15.49
C GLN A 22 -30.88 27.18 -16.42
N LEU A 23 -31.90 27.29 -17.28
CA LEU A 23 -32.23 26.66 -18.57
C LEU A 23 -31.64 25.32 -19.04
N PHE A 24 -32.60 24.48 -19.45
CA PHE A 24 -32.51 23.26 -20.25
C PHE A 24 -31.82 23.46 -21.61
N SER A 25 -30.98 22.49 -21.98
CA SER A 25 -30.71 22.11 -23.37
C SER A 25 -30.51 20.60 -23.42
N THR A 26 -31.40 19.91 -24.14
CA THR A 26 -31.37 18.46 -24.36
C THR A 26 -30.55 18.13 -25.61
N PRO A 27 -29.71 17.09 -25.60
CA PRO A 27 -29.27 16.43 -26.82
C PRO A 27 -30.19 15.26 -27.16
N LYS A 28 -30.58 15.21 -28.43
CA LYS A 28 -31.48 14.26 -29.09
C LYS A 28 -30.85 12.86 -29.11
N VAL A 29 -31.42 11.90 -28.38
CA VAL A 29 -31.02 10.48 -28.40
C VAL A 29 -31.71 9.79 -29.59
N HIS A 30 -30.91 9.15 -30.44
CA HIS A 30 -31.35 8.33 -31.57
C HIS A 30 -32.00 7.03 -31.06
N GLN A 31 -33.21 6.74 -31.53
CA GLN A 31 -33.95 5.51 -31.19
C GLN A 31 -33.39 4.32 -31.98
N LEU A 32 -33.11 3.21 -31.29
CA LEU A 32 -32.77 1.92 -31.89
C LEU A 32 -34.06 1.11 -32.17
N PRO A 33 -34.16 0.35 -33.28
CA PRO A 33 -35.42 -0.28 -33.68
C PRO A 33 -35.86 -1.42 -32.76
N SER A 34 -37.16 -1.42 -32.45
CA SER A 34 -37.88 -2.47 -31.73
C SER A 34 -38.14 -3.68 -32.63
N SER A 35 -37.29 -4.69 -32.56
CA SER A 35 -37.63 -6.06 -32.98
C SER A 35 -36.73 -7.04 -32.25
N ILE A 36 -37.30 -8.17 -31.82
CA ILE A 36 -36.75 -9.20 -30.92
C ILE A 36 -37.16 -8.98 -29.45
N SER A 37 -38.48 -8.97 -29.22
CA SER A 37 -39.07 -9.35 -27.93
C SER A 37 -39.96 -10.56 -28.20
N ALA A 38 -39.36 -11.76 -28.17
CA ALA A 38 -40.09 -13.02 -28.22
C ALA A 38 -39.18 -14.15 -27.71
N ARG A 39 -39.38 -14.51 -26.43
CA ARG A 39 -39.16 -15.81 -25.76
C ARG A 39 -38.58 -15.62 -24.36
N LEU A 40 -39.45 -15.32 -23.40
CA LEU A 40 -39.25 -15.75 -22.03
C LEU A 40 -40.60 -16.30 -21.53
N ASN A 41 -40.74 -17.62 -21.58
CA ASN A 41 -41.90 -18.32 -21.03
C ASN A 41 -41.71 -18.42 -19.51
N THR A 42 -42.51 -17.68 -18.75
CA THR A 42 -42.66 -17.84 -17.30
C THR A 42 -43.95 -18.62 -17.01
N PRO A 43 -43.94 -19.64 -16.13
CA PRO A 43 -45.17 -20.29 -15.67
C PRO A 43 -45.98 -19.34 -14.77
N LYS A 44 -47.28 -19.26 -15.07
CA LYS A 44 -48.33 -18.66 -14.22
C LYS A 44 -48.64 -19.64 -13.08
N ASP A 45 -48.38 -19.25 -11.84
CA ASP A 45 -49.30 -19.35 -10.69
C ASP A 45 -48.61 -18.85 -9.39
N PRO A 46 -49.30 -18.08 -8.52
CA PRO A 46 -48.70 -17.56 -7.29
C PRO A 46 -48.94 -18.49 -6.09
N PRO A 47 -47.92 -18.82 -5.26
CA PRO A 47 -48.16 -19.46 -3.97
C PRO A 47 -48.42 -18.42 -2.85
N LYS A 48 -49.36 -18.77 -1.97
CA LYS A 48 -49.88 -18.03 -0.78
C LYS A 48 -48.79 -17.63 0.24
N PRO A 49 -49.03 -16.58 1.06
CA PRO A 49 -48.11 -16.13 2.10
C PRO A 49 -48.25 -16.98 3.36
N THR A 50 -47.19 -17.69 3.74
CA THR A 50 -47.11 -18.41 5.01
C THR A 50 -46.21 -17.64 5.98
N GLN A 51 -46.78 -17.29 7.13
CA GLN A 51 -46.12 -16.78 8.32
C GLN A 51 -44.98 -17.71 8.75
N PHE A 52 -43.78 -17.16 8.97
CA PHE A 52 -42.83 -17.65 9.99
C PHE A 52 -41.89 -16.49 10.38
N LEU A 53 -42.46 -15.55 11.15
CA LEU A 53 -41.69 -14.76 12.10
C LEU A 53 -41.61 -15.61 13.38
N GLU A 54 -40.46 -16.22 13.65
CA GLU A 54 -40.13 -16.59 15.02
C GLU A 54 -38.72 -16.11 15.34
N GLN A 55 -38.70 -14.87 15.83
CA GLN A 55 -37.56 -14.13 16.32
C GLN A 55 -37.23 -14.63 17.73
N HIS A 56 -36.43 -15.69 17.85
CA HIS A 56 -35.90 -16.12 19.14
C HIS A 56 -34.66 -15.30 19.54
N SER A 57 -34.94 -14.23 20.28
CA SER A 57 -34.18 -13.68 21.41
C SER A 57 -32.69 -14.07 21.52
N ILE A 58 -31.80 -13.18 21.05
CA ILE A 58 -30.39 -13.15 21.44
C ILE A 58 -30.23 -12.03 22.47
N SER A 59 -30.43 -12.34 23.75
CA SER A 59 -29.91 -11.52 24.84
C SER A 59 -29.69 -12.39 26.08
N ASN A 60 -28.47 -12.32 26.60
CA ASN A 60 -27.94 -12.93 27.83
C ASN A 60 -27.13 -14.22 27.67
N ALA A 61 -25.90 -14.09 27.16
CA ALA A 61 -24.81 -15.00 27.53
C ALA A 61 -23.44 -14.31 27.39
N LEU A 62 -23.26 -13.18 28.07
CA LEU A 62 -21.92 -12.63 28.32
C LEU A 62 -21.47 -13.07 29.70
N LYS A 63 -20.89 -14.28 29.82
CA LYS A 63 -20.04 -14.65 30.95
C LYS A 63 -18.92 -15.60 30.51
N THR A 64 -17.70 -15.05 30.58
CA THR A 64 -16.41 -15.72 30.80
C THR A 64 -15.75 -16.47 29.63
N VAL A 65 -14.60 -15.94 29.20
CA VAL A 65 -13.62 -16.44 28.23
C VAL A 65 -12.86 -17.65 28.83
N PRO A 66 -12.50 -18.66 28.02
CA PRO A 66 -11.12 -18.76 27.56
C PRO A 66 -11.01 -18.89 26.04
N LEU A 67 -10.05 -18.14 25.50
CA LEU A 67 -9.67 -18.06 24.10
C LEU A 67 -8.94 -19.36 23.68
N THR A 68 -9.62 -20.26 22.98
CA THR A 68 -8.99 -21.37 22.25
C THR A 68 -8.97 -21.05 20.75
N LEU A 69 -7.85 -20.47 20.30
CA LEU A 69 -7.61 -20.01 18.93
C LEU A 69 -7.22 -21.13 17.95
N THR A 70 -7.75 -22.36 18.10
CA THR A 70 -7.21 -23.51 17.33
C THR A 70 -8.25 -24.35 16.59
N ALA A 71 -9.52 -23.95 16.53
CA ALA A 71 -10.59 -24.79 15.97
C ALA A 71 -11.25 -24.29 14.66
N LEU A 72 -10.71 -23.26 13.99
CA LEU A 72 -11.31 -22.68 12.77
C LEU A 72 -10.55 -22.96 11.46
N THR A 73 -9.46 -23.72 11.45
CA THR A 73 -8.64 -23.93 10.23
C THR A 73 -8.75 -25.31 9.60
N PHE A 74 -9.48 -26.27 10.20
CA PHE A 74 -9.40 -27.67 9.79
C PHE A 74 -10.31 -28.17 8.65
N PRO A 75 -11.38 -27.48 8.17
CA PRO A 75 -12.04 -27.91 6.93
C PRO A 75 -11.40 -27.32 5.67
N PHE A 76 -10.45 -26.38 5.76
CA PHE A 76 -9.90 -25.70 4.58
C PHE A 76 -8.65 -26.36 3.98
N LEU A 77 -8.12 -27.42 4.60
CA LEU A 77 -6.90 -28.12 4.16
C LEU A 77 -7.17 -29.28 3.18
N LEU A 78 -8.38 -29.83 3.13
CA LEU A 78 -8.72 -30.94 2.23
C LEU A 78 -9.28 -30.50 0.87
N GLU A 79 -9.64 -29.23 0.71
CA GLU A 79 -10.21 -28.67 -0.54
C GLU A 79 -9.15 -27.94 -1.40
N GLN A 80 -7.87 -28.19 -1.14
CA GLN A 80 -6.77 -27.68 -1.97
C GLN A 80 -6.38 -28.64 -3.12
N LYS A 81 -6.96 -29.85 -3.16
CA LYS A 81 -6.63 -30.87 -4.17
C LYS A 81 -7.31 -30.65 -5.53
N ASP A 82 -8.39 -29.88 -5.59
CA ASP A 82 -9.11 -29.57 -6.85
C ASP A 82 -8.69 -28.22 -7.45
N ALA A 83 -7.44 -27.84 -7.22
CA ALA A 83 -6.88 -26.58 -7.66
C ALA A 83 -6.12 -26.78 -8.98
N ALA A 84 -6.82 -26.50 -10.08
CA ALA A 84 -6.35 -26.38 -11.47
C ALA A 84 -6.83 -27.50 -12.41
N LEU A 85 -8.14 -27.53 -12.67
CA LEU A 85 -8.58 -27.85 -14.02
C LEU A 85 -8.68 -26.51 -14.75
N ALA A 86 -7.88 -26.36 -15.80
CA ALA A 86 -8.03 -25.26 -16.74
C ALA A 86 -9.49 -25.27 -17.21
N VAL A 87 -10.11 -24.09 -17.26
CA VAL A 87 -11.37 -23.92 -18.00
C VAL A 87 -11.20 -24.58 -19.38
N ASP A 88 -12.27 -25.19 -19.93
CA ASP A 88 -12.22 -26.05 -21.13
C ASP A 88 -11.91 -25.29 -22.44
N GLY A 89 -11.00 -24.31 -22.43
CA GLY A 89 -10.58 -23.53 -23.60
C GLY A 89 -11.43 -22.29 -23.89
N GLU A 90 -12.31 -21.85 -22.98
CA GLU A 90 -13.23 -20.71 -23.23
C GLU A 90 -12.49 -19.40 -23.54
N PHE A 91 -11.34 -19.17 -22.89
CA PHE A 91 -10.55 -17.94 -23.02
C PHE A 91 -9.27 -18.11 -23.86
N GLY A 92 -9.04 -19.30 -24.44
CA GLY A 92 -7.94 -19.55 -25.38
C GLY A 92 -6.54 -19.25 -24.82
N ILE A 93 -5.80 -18.35 -25.49
CA ILE A 93 -4.39 -18.02 -25.13
C ILE A 93 -4.27 -17.47 -23.69
N LEU A 94 -5.32 -16.86 -23.15
CA LEU A 94 -5.32 -16.33 -21.79
C LEU A 94 -5.28 -17.43 -20.72
N GLU A 95 -5.61 -18.67 -21.09
CA GLU A 95 -5.49 -19.84 -20.22
C GLU A 95 -4.09 -20.45 -20.23
N GLY A 96 -3.28 -20.05 -21.20
CA GLY A 96 -1.96 -20.58 -21.48
C GLY A 96 -0.89 -20.26 -20.45
N ARG A 97 0.17 -21.08 -20.48
CA ARG A 97 1.35 -20.90 -19.62
C ARG A 97 2.02 -19.55 -19.82
N THR A 98 2.09 -19.03 -21.05
CA THR A 98 2.68 -17.71 -21.35
C THR A 98 2.02 -16.61 -20.52
N PHE A 99 0.69 -16.58 -20.47
CA PHE A 99 -0.07 -15.59 -19.71
C PHE A 99 -0.02 -15.86 -18.19
N ALA A 100 0.02 -17.13 -17.78
CA ALA A 100 0.17 -17.50 -16.37
C ALA A 100 1.53 -17.06 -15.76
N LEU A 101 2.60 -17.00 -16.57
CA LEU A 101 3.94 -16.61 -16.12
C LEU A 101 4.17 -15.09 -16.01
N ILE A 102 3.26 -14.25 -16.54
CA ILE A 102 3.38 -12.79 -16.44
C ILE A 102 3.47 -12.37 -14.97
N HIS A 103 2.55 -12.86 -14.13
CA HIS A 103 2.49 -12.48 -12.72
C HIS A 103 3.78 -12.82 -11.96
N PRO A 104 4.28 -14.07 -11.96
CA PRO A 104 5.56 -14.40 -11.33
C PRO A 104 6.74 -13.53 -11.78
N ILE A 105 6.87 -13.26 -13.08
CA ILE A 105 7.97 -12.45 -13.64
C ILE A 105 7.85 -11.00 -13.18
N VAL A 106 6.65 -10.43 -13.25
CA VAL A 106 6.38 -9.07 -12.80
C VAL A 106 6.60 -8.95 -11.29
N MET A 107 6.18 -9.93 -10.48
CA MET A 107 6.38 -9.91 -9.04
C MET A 107 7.85 -9.91 -8.62
N ILE A 108 8.70 -10.70 -9.29
CA ILE A 108 10.16 -10.67 -9.07
C ILE A 108 10.71 -9.28 -9.44
N SER A 109 10.28 -8.74 -10.57
CA SER A 109 10.72 -7.41 -11.05
C SER A 109 10.30 -6.30 -10.09
N LEU A 110 9.04 -6.31 -9.63
CA LEU A 110 8.49 -5.36 -8.66
C LEU A 110 9.18 -5.47 -7.30
N PHE A 111 9.60 -6.67 -6.88
CA PHE A 111 10.36 -6.84 -5.65
C PHE A 111 11.69 -6.08 -5.70
N PHE A 112 12.51 -6.29 -6.72
CA PHE A 112 13.77 -5.56 -6.88
C PHE A 112 13.54 -4.06 -7.10
N PHE A 113 12.50 -3.69 -7.85
CA PHE A 113 12.14 -2.29 -8.06
C PHE A 113 11.69 -1.61 -6.75
N THR A 114 11.03 -2.35 -5.84
CA THR A 114 10.67 -1.87 -4.50
C THR A 114 11.91 -1.60 -3.66
N LEU A 115 12.89 -2.51 -3.66
CA LEU A 115 14.16 -2.31 -2.96
C LEU A 115 14.92 -1.08 -3.49
N TRP A 116 14.98 -0.94 -4.81
CA TRP A 116 15.57 0.23 -5.46
C TRP A 116 14.84 1.53 -5.10
N THR A 117 13.50 1.52 -5.11
CA THR A 117 12.69 2.67 -4.71
C THR A 117 12.93 3.04 -3.24
N GLY A 118 13.06 2.05 -2.37
CA GLY A 118 13.46 2.22 -0.96
C GLY A 118 14.84 2.87 -0.82
N TYR A 119 15.83 2.43 -1.62
CA TYR A 119 17.15 3.06 -1.68
C TYR A 119 17.06 4.55 -2.07
N LEU A 120 16.29 4.90 -3.10
CA LEU A 120 16.09 6.31 -3.48
C LEU A 120 15.49 7.13 -2.34
N GLY A 121 14.51 6.55 -1.62
CA GLY A 121 13.90 7.18 -0.44
C GLY A 121 14.89 7.39 0.71
N TRP A 122 15.77 6.42 0.94
CA TRP A 122 16.88 6.53 1.90
C TRP A 122 17.81 7.68 1.52
N GLN A 123 18.27 7.75 0.27
CA GLN A 123 19.17 8.81 -0.18
C GLN A 123 18.55 10.20 0.03
N TRP A 124 17.25 10.34 -0.26
CA TRP A 124 16.53 11.59 0.03
C TRP A 124 16.43 11.90 1.53
N ARG A 125 16.24 10.88 2.38
CA ARG A 125 16.31 11.05 3.84
C ARG A 125 17.69 11.51 4.28
N ARG A 126 18.77 10.92 3.75
CA ARG A 126 20.16 11.25 4.09
C ARG A 126 20.49 12.72 3.81
N VAL A 127 20.02 13.29 2.69
CA VAL A 127 20.19 14.72 2.37
C VAL A 127 19.67 15.64 3.49
N ARG A 128 18.57 15.24 4.16
CA ARG A 128 17.95 16.02 5.24
C ARG A 128 18.68 15.82 6.56
N THR A 129 18.98 14.57 6.93
CA THR A 129 19.65 14.27 8.21
C THR A 129 21.08 14.80 8.24
N ILE A 130 21.81 14.80 7.12
CA ILE A 130 23.13 15.45 7.05
C ILE A 130 23.04 16.94 7.39
N GLN A 131 21.99 17.63 6.91
CA GLN A 131 21.84 19.05 7.20
C GLN A 131 21.62 19.29 8.70
N GLU A 132 20.89 18.41 9.38
CA GLU A 132 20.70 18.43 10.82
C GLU A 132 22.02 18.18 11.55
N GLU A 133 22.77 17.14 11.16
CA GLU A 133 24.11 16.82 11.70
C GLU A 133 25.08 18.01 11.56
N ILE A 134 25.13 18.65 10.38
CA ILE A 134 25.97 19.84 10.14
C ILE A 134 25.56 20.97 11.08
N ASN A 135 24.25 21.22 11.25
CA ASN A 135 23.75 22.29 12.11
C ASN A 135 24.08 22.03 13.59
N GLU A 136 24.07 20.78 14.03
CA GLU A 136 24.46 20.39 15.39
C GLU A 136 25.96 20.54 15.61
N LEU A 137 26.79 20.07 14.68
CA LEU A 137 28.26 20.21 14.76
C LEU A 137 28.66 21.69 14.76
N LYS A 138 28.03 22.54 13.93
CA LYS A 138 28.27 23.99 13.94
C LYS A 138 27.93 24.66 15.27
N LYS A 139 26.99 24.12 16.05
CA LYS A 139 26.71 24.64 17.41
C LYS A 139 27.85 24.32 18.38
N GLN A 140 28.57 23.21 18.18
CA GLN A 140 29.71 22.80 19.00
C GLN A 140 30.97 23.63 18.71
N VAL A 141 31.08 24.20 17.50
CA VAL A 141 32.22 25.03 17.06
C VAL A 141 32.09 26.51 17.46
N LYS A 142 31.01 26.94 18.14
CA LYS A 142 30.86 28.35 18.58
C LYS A 142 32.08 28.80 19.40
N PRO A 143 32.61 30.03 19.19
CA PRO A 143 33.96 30.37 19.62
C PRO A 143 34.10 30.51 21.13
N THR A 144 35.26 30.05 21.61
CA THR A 144 35.91 30.44 22.86
C THR A 144 35.71 31.94 23.16
N PRO A 145 35.32 32.35 24.37
CA PRO A 145 35.21 33.77 24.72
C PRO A 145 36.54 34.48 24.47
N VAL A 146 36.54 35.51 23.63
CA VAL A 146 37.65 36.45 23.54
C VAL A 146 37.51 37.47 24.68
N THR A 147 38.56 37.62 25.47
CA THR A 147 38.72 38.73 26.43
C THR A 147 38.75 40.06 25.67
N PRO A 148 38.41 41.21 26.31
CA PRO A 148 38.33 42.52 25.65
C PRO A 148 39.61 43.00 24.93
N GLU A 149 40.73 42.32 25.14
CA GLU A 149 42.06 42.69 24.66
C GLU A 149 42.54 41.85 23.45
N GLY A 150 41.70 40.99 22.88
CA GLY A 150 41.98 40.34 21.59
C GLY A 150 43.14 39.34 21.59
N LYS A 151 43.67 38.93 22.75
CA LYS A 151 44.65 37.83 22.85
C LYS A 151 43.94 36.47 22.96
N PRO A 152 44.26 35.49 22.10
CA PRO A 152 43.80 34.11 22.25
C PRO A 152 44.31 33.52 23.56
N VAL A 153 43.43 32.85 24.31
CA VAL A 153 43.83 32.06 25.47
C VAL A 153 44.64 30.86 24.96
N GLU A 154 45.94 30.91 25.20
CA GLU A 154 46.90 29.85 24.91
C GLU A 154 46.62 28.67 25.86
N GLY A 155 46.12 27.54 25.34
CA GLY A 155 45.85 26.34 26.14
C GLY A 155 44.59 25.52 25.83
N ALA A 156 43.84 25.79 24.75
CA ALA A 156 42.70 24.94 24.33
C ALA A 156 43.07 24.10 23.10
N GLU A 157 43.74 22.98 23.33
CA GLU A 157 44.13 22.00 22.32
C GLU A 157 42.92 21.30 21.67
N ALA A 158 42.82 21.38 20.33
CA ALA A 158 42.49 20.29 19.40
C ALA A 158 41.06 19.75 19.08
N PRO A 159 39.90 20.14 19.68
CA PRO A 159 38.59 19.62 19.24
C PRO A 159 38.01 20.34 18.01
N SER A 160 38.54 21.50 17.61
CA SER A 160 37.97 22.29 16.51
C SER A 160 38.31 21.72 15.12
N SER A 161 39.52 21.19 14.91
CA SER A 161 39.96 20.73 13.58
C SER A 161 39.24 19.45 13.13
N SER A 162 39.00 18.50 14.03
CA SER A 162 38.29 17.25 13.70
C SER A 162 36.80 17.47 13.42
N VAL A 163 36.15 18.36 14.18
CA VAL A 163 34.76 18.76 13.96
C VAL A 163 34.61 19.56 12.68
N GLU A 164 35.53 20.50 12.40
CA GLU A 164 35.53 21.27 11.15
C GLU A 164 35.72 20.36 9.92
N LEU A 165 36.65 19.40 9.98
CA LEU A 165 36.83 18.38 8.93
C LEU A 165 35.55 17.57 8.70
N LYS A 166 34.85 17.18 9.78
CA LYS A 166 33.59 16.45 9.67
C LYS A 166 32.48 17.29 9.04
N ILE A 167 32.40 18.58 9.37
CA ILE A 167 31.47 19.52 8.75
C ILE A 167 31.76 19.64 7.25
N GLN A 168 33.03 19.75 6.86
CA GLN A 168 33.42 19.82 5.44
C GLN A 168 33.03 18.54 4.69
N GLN A 169 33.38 17.36 5.22
CA GLN A 169 33.03 16.06 4.63
C GLN A 169 31.52 15.90 4.44
N LEU A 170 30.72 16.20 5.48
CA LEU A 170 29.26 16.12 5.40
C LEU A 170 28.67 17.13 4.42
N THR A 171 29.27 18.32 4.31
CA THR A 171 28.85 19.34 3.35
C THR A 171 29.10 18.87 1.92
N GLU A 172 30.23 18.24 1.65
CA GLU A 172 30.55 17.64 0.36
C GLU A 172 29.64 16.45 0.04
N GLU A 173 29.44 15.54 0.99
CA GLU A 173 28.50 14.40 0.85
C GLU A 173 27.10 14.89 0.48
N ARG A 174 26.58 15.89 1.20
CA ARG A 174 25.26 16.48 0.89
C ARG A 174 25.22 17.11 -0.49
N LYS A 175 26.27 17.83 -0.89
CA LYS A 175 26.37 18.45 -2.21
C LYS A 175 26.32 17.39 -3.31
N GLU A 176 26.99 16.26 -3.12
CA GLU A 176 26.96 15.14 -4.06
C GLU A 176 25.57 14.49 -4.11
N LEU A 177 24.96 14.23 -2.95
CA LEU A 177 23.61 13.65 -2.89
C LEU A 177 22.54 14.53 -3.55
N LEU A 178 22.67 15.86 -3.46
CA LEU A 178 21.75 16.79 -4.12
C LEU A 178 21.78 16.67 -5.64
N LYS A 179 22.93 16.33 -6.25
CA LYS A 179 23.03 16.10 -7.71
C LYS A 179 22.21 14.90 -8.17
N GLY A 180 21.99 13.92 -7.28
CA GLY A 180 21.28 12.68 -7.61
C GLY A 180 19.77 12.82 -7.81
N SER A 181 19.17 13.97 -7.51
CA SER A 181 17.73 14.26 -7.63
C SER A 181 16.83 13.19 -6.97
N TYR A 182 17.26 12.66 -5.82
CA TYR A 182 16.63 11.50 -5.17
C TYR A 182 15.18 11.74 -4.77
N ARG A 183 14.78 12.98 -4.48
CA ARG A 183 13.39 13.34 -4.18
C ARG A 183 12.46 13.01 -5.35
N ASP A 184 12.76 13.54 -6.53
CA ASP A 184 11.93 13.38 -7.72
C ASP A 184 12.02 11.96 -8.27
N ARG A 185 13.21 11.34 -8.22
CA ARG A 185 13.38 9.94 -8.62
C ARG A 185 12.60 8.99 -7.72
N HIS A 186 12.63 9.18 -6.40
CA HIS A 186 11.84 8.37 -5.46
C HIS A 186 10.34 8.58 -5.68
N TYR A 187 9.89 9.82 -5.89
CA TYR A 187 8.49 10.12 -6.17
C TYR A 187 8.02 9.41 -7.46
N ASN A 188 8.76 9.57 -8.56
CA ASN A 188 8.42 8.95 -9.84
C ASN A 188 8.45 7.42 -9.78
N ALA A 189 9.51 6.85 -9.17
CA ALA A 189 9.61 5.40 -8.99
C ALA A 189 8.48 4.87 -8.09
N GLY A 190 8.14 5.58 -7.02
CA GLY A 190 7.01 5.26 -6.16
C GLY A 190 5.66 5.31 -6.88
N SER A 191 5.43 6.29 -7.75
CA SER A 191 4.23 6.36 -8.58
C SER A 191 4.12 5.22 -9.60
N ILE A 192 5.23 4.85 -10.23
CA ILE A 192 5.29 3.69 -11.14
C ILE A 192 5.00 2.40 -10.37
N LEU A 193 5.66 2.22 -9.22
CA LEU A 193 5.48 1.05 -8.35
C LEU A 193 4.02 0.93 -7.89
N LEU A 194 3.39 2.02 -7.48
CA LEU A 194 1.99 2.04 -7.08
C LEU A 194 1.06 1.65 -8.25
N GLY A 195 1.23 2.29 -9.41
CA GLY A 195 0.38 2.04 -10.57
C GLY A 195 0.46 0.60 -11.07
N PHE A 196 1.68 0.14 -11.38
CA PHE A 196 1.90 -1.23 -11.86
C PHE A 196 1.63 -2.27 -10.78
N GLY A 197 2.00 -2.00 -9.54
CA GLY A 197 1.76 -2.91 -8.43
C GLY A 197 0.27 -3.17 -8.19
N VAL A 198 -0.57 -2.13 -8.25
CA VAL A 198 -2.03 -2.28 -8.13
C VAL A 198 -2.61 -3.04 -9.32
N LEU A 199 -2.19 -2.69 -10.55
CA LEU A 199 -2.62 -3.41 -11.75
C LEU A 199 -2.29 -4.90 -11.66
N GLU A 200 -1.10 -5.25 -11.17
CA GLU A 200 -0.68 -6.64 -11.04
C GLU A 200 -1.39 -7.39 -9.91
N ALA A 201 -1.67 -6.72 -8.78
CA ALA A 201 -2.43 -7.34 -7.69
C ALA A 201 -3.86 -7.72 -8.14
N VAL A 202 -4.52 -6.82 -8.88
CA VAL A 202 -5.84 -7.08 -9.46
C VAL A 202 -5.75 -8.07 -10.63
N GLY A 203 -4.76 -7.88 -11.51
CA GLY A 203 -4.52 -8.67 -12.70
C GLY A 203 -4.15 -10.12 -12.39
N GLY A 204 -3.33 -10.39 -11.38
CA GLY A 204 -2.98 -11.74 -10.94
C GLY A 204 -4.18 -12.53 -10.41
N GLY A 205 -5.06 -11.86 -9.66
CA GLY A 205 -6.34 -12.43 -9.21
C GLY A 205 -7.28 -12.73 -10.38
N LEU A 206 -7.43 -11.78 -11.30
CA LEU A 206 -8.26 -11.94 -12.50
C LEU A 206 -7.72 -13.04 -13.42
N ASN A 207 -6.42 -13.07 -13.65
CA ASN A 207 -5.73 -14.10 -14.42
C ASN A 207 -5.99 -15.49 -13.83
N THR A 208 -5.88 -15.64 -12.51
CA THR A 208 -6.22 -16.89 -11.84
C THR A 208 -7.67 -17.28 -12.07
N TRP A 209 -8.61 -16.34 -11.89
CA TRP A 209 -10.03 -16.60 -12.11
C TRP A 209 -10.35 -17.00 -13.56
N ILE A 210 -9.76 -16.33 -14.56
CA ILE A 210 -9.92 -16.68 -15.98
C ILE A 210 -9.50 -18.14 -16.23
N ARG A 211 -8.37 -18.58 -15.65
CA ARG A 211 -7.84 -19.94 -15.87
C ARG A 211 -8.62 -21.03 -15.17
N THR A 212 -9.16 -20.76 -13.98
CA THR A 212 -9.67 -21.81 -13.08
C THR A 212 -11.13 -21.64 -12.68
N GLY A 213 -11.80 -20.58 -13.13
CA GLY A 213 -13.19 -20.24 -12.78
C GLY A 213 -13.40 -19.80 -11.32
N LYS A 214 -12.36 -19.83 -10.48
CA LYS A 214 -12.39 -19.48 -9.04
C LYS A 214 -11.05 -18.88 -8.59
N LEU A 215 -11.08 -18.07 -7.53
CA LEU A 215 -9.86 -17.65 -6.83
C LEU A 215 -9.50 -18.69 -5.76
N PHE A 216 -8.20 -18.84 -5.49
CA PHE A 216 -7.69 -19.67 -4.40
C PHE A 216 -7.27 -18.77 -3.24
N PRO A 217 -8.15 -18.56 -2.23
CA PRO A 217 -7.76 -17.78 -1.07
C PRO A 217 -6.68 -18.54 -0.30
N GLY A 218 -5.55 -17.87 -0.11
CA GLY A 218 -4.38 -18.43 0.55
C GLY A 218 -3.40 -17.33 0.95
N PRO A 219 -2.31 -17.68 1.67
CA PRO A 219 -1.38 -16.69 2.21
C PRO A 219 -0.83 -15.74 1.16
N HIS A 220 -0.53 -16.24 -0.05
CA HIS A 220 -0.02 -15.41 -1.14
C HIS A 220 -1.02 -14.33 -1.56
N LEU A 221 -2.29 -14.69 -1.78
CA LEU A 221 -3.33 -13.74 -2.19
C LEU A 221 -3.59 -12.70 -1.09
N PHE A 222 -3.70 -13.13 0.18
CA PHE A 222 -3.95 -12.21 1.29
C PHE A 222 -2.79 -11.26 1.54
N ALA A 223 -1.55 -11.74 1.45
CA ALA A 223 -0.36 -10.90 1.55
C ALA A 223 -0.30 -9.88 0.40
N GLY A 224 -0.63 -10.28 -0.84
CA GLY A 224 -0.70 -9.37 -1.99
C GLY A 224 -1.74 -8.26 -1.79
N THR A 225 -2.91 -8.59 -1.27
CA THR A 225 -3.94 -7.61 -0.90
C THR A 225 -3.43 -6.65 0.19
N ALA A 226 -2.79 -7.16 1.24
CA ALA A 226 -2.22 -6.35 2.32
C ALA A 226 -1.14 -5.39 1.80
N ILE A 227 -0.26 -5.85 0.90
CA ILE A 227 0.76 -5.03 0.25
C ILE A 227 0.12 -3.89 -0.54
N THR A 228 -0.94 -4.18 -1.29
CA THR A 228 -1.67 -3.19 -2.08
C THR A 228 -2.26 -2.09 -1.20
N VAL A 229 -2.85 -2.48 -0.05
CA VAL A 229 -3.36 -1.53 0.95
C VAL A 229 -2.23 -0.67 1.54
N LEU A 230 -1.11 -1.29 1.90
CA LEU A 230 0.04 -0.57 2.46
C LEU A 230 0.66 0.41 1.46
N TRP A 231 0.74 0.06 0.17
CA TRP A 231 1.14 1.01 -0.88
C TRP A 231 0.19 2.20 -0.97
N ALA A 232 -1.14 1.95 -0.97
CA ALA A 232 -2.13 3.03 -1.03
C ALA A 232 -2.04 3.95 0.20
N LEU A 233 -1.97 3.39 1.41
CA LEU A 233 -1.80 4.15 2.65
C LEU A 233 -0.50 4.95 2.65
N SER A 234 0.59 4.35 2.19
CA SER A 234 1.90 4.98 2.09
C SER A 234 1.89 6.17 1.12
N ALA A 235 1.26 6.02 -0.06
CA ALA A 235 1.10 7.10 -1.04
C ALA A 235 0.21 8.23 -0.52
N ALA A 236 -0.85 7.91 0.23
CA ALA A 236 -1.76 8.90 0.82
C ALA A 236 -1.06 9.84 1.84
N LEU A 237 0.08 9.45 2.41
CA LEU A 237 0.84 10.27 3.35
C LEU A 237 1.68 11.37 2.67
N VAL A 238 1.87 11.29 1.35
CA VAL A 238 2.77 12.19 0.60
C VAL A 238 2.43 13.68 0.78
N PRO A 239 1.16 14.15 0.71
CA PRO A 239 0.84 15.56 0.92
C PRO A 239 1.25 16.06 2.31
N SER A 240 1.06 15.24 3.35
CA SER A 240 1.46 15.58 4.73
C SER A 240 2.98 15.57 4.91
N MET A 241 3.68 14.66 4.24
CA MET A 241 5.15 14.62 4.23
C MET A 241 5.76 15.84 3.52
N GLN A 242 5.16 16.28 2.41
CA GLN A 242 5.57 17.49 1.69
C GLN A 242 5.42 18.74 2.56
N LYS A 243 4.40 18.76 3.44
CA LYS A 243 4.18 19.83 4.44
C LYS A 243 5.11 19.77 5.65
N GLY A 244 6.04 18.82 5.74
CA GLY A 244 7.00 18.75 6.84
C GLY A 244 6.68 17.77 7.98
N SER A 245 5.58 17.00 7.90
CA SER A 245 5.18 16.11 9.00
C SER A 245 6.15 14.93 9.18
N GLU A 246 6.85 14.88 10.32
CA GLU A 246 7.73 13.76 10.68
C GLU A 246 6.96 12.47 11.01
N LEU A 247 5.76 12.59 11.56
CA LEU A 247 4.89 11.43 11.79
C LEU A 247 4.51 10.77 10.46
N ALA A 248 4.08 11.56 9.46
CA ALA A 248 3.75 11.05 8.14
C ALA A 248 4.96 10.38 7.46
N ARG A 249 6.16 10.97 7.59
CA ARG A 249 7.40 10.37 7.07
C ARG A 249 7.71 9.03 7.74
N SER A 250 7.56 8.97 9.06
CA SER A 250 7.82 7.76 9.83
C SER A 250 6.82 6.65 9.49
N LEU A 251 5.53 6.98 9.40
CA LEU A 251 4.49 6.03 8.98
C LEU A 251 4.72 5.54 7.54
N HIS A 252 5.07 6.42 6.61
CA HIS A 252 5.40 6.04 5.24
C HIS A 252 6.57 5.04 5.20
N ILE A 253 7.62 5.27 5.98
CA ILE A 253 8.76 4.35 6.09
C ILE A 253 8.29 3.02 6.71
N THR A 254 7.54 3.05 7.81
CA THR A 254 7.02 1.84 8.47
C THR A 254 6.18 1.00 7.54
N PHE A 255 5.22 1.59 6.83
CA PHE A 255 4.38 0.87 5.87
C PHE A 255 5.19 0.25 4.74
N ASN A 256 6.21 0.94 4.22
CA ASN A 256 7.06 0.39 3.17
C ASN A 256 8.03 -0.69 3.68
N THR A 257 8.51 -0.60 4.92
CA THR A 257 9.28 -1.67 5.55
C THR A 257 8.42 -2.92 5.71
N LEU A 258 7.19 -2.78 6.20
CA LEU A 258 6.23 -3.89 6.30
C LEU A 258 5.91 -4.48 4.91
N ASN A 259 5.77 -3.64 3.88
CA ASN A 259 5.62 -4.10 2.50
C ASN A 259 6.77 -4.99 2.05
N VAL A 260 8.02 -4.56 2.25
CA VAL A 260 9.19 -5.36 1.86
C VAL A 260 9.22 -6.69 2.62
N LEU A 261 8.92 -6.68 3.92
CA LEU A 261 8.85 -7.91 4.71
C LEU A 261 7.76 -8.86 4.21
N LEU A 262 6.58 -8.35 3.85
CA LEU A 262 5.50 -9.15 3.28
C LEU A 262 5.89 -9.73 1.91
N PHE A 263 6.53 -8.95 1.04
CA PHE A 263 7.08 -9.44 -0.23
C PHE A 263 8.06 -10.60 -0.02
N ILE A 264 9.01 -10.45 0.92
CA ILE A 264 9.97 -11.51 1.26
C ILE A 264 9.24 -12.76 1.76
N SER A 265 8.22 -12.58 2.62
CA SER A 265 7.42 -13.70 3.15
C SER A 265 6.63 -14.45 2.07
N GLN A 266 6.36 -13.82 0.93
CA GLN A 266 5.64 -14.44 -0.18
C GLN A 266 6.55 -15.31 -1.07
N LEU A 267 7.87 -15.17 -1.01
CA LEU A 267 8.79 -15.91 -1.90
C LEU A 267 8.58 -17.43 -1.88
N PRO A 268 8.40 -18.11 -0.72
CA PRO A 268 8.14 -19.56 -0.71
C PRO A 268 6.82 -19.91 -1.38
N THR A 269 5.73 -19.23 -1.02
CA THR A 269 4.40 -19.48 -1.59
C THR A 269 4.31 -19.14 -3.08
N GLY A 270 5.02 -18.11 -3.54
CA GLY A 270 5.10 -17.76 -4.95
C GLY A 270 5.84 -18.81 -5.76
N PHE A 271 6.90 -19.40 -5.20
CA PHE A 271 7.59 -20.52 -5.83
C PHE A 271 6.72 -21.77 -5.93
N GLU A 272 5.97 -22.12 -4.88
CA GLU A 272 5.01 -23.24 -4.93
C GLU A 272 3.93 -23.03 -5.99
N ILE A 273 3.40 -21.81 -6.14
CA ILE A 273 2.42 -21.48 -7.18
C ILE A 273 3.05 -21.58 -8.57
N LEU A 274 4.29 -21.10 -8.74
CA LEU A 274 5.02 -21.22 -10.01
C LEU A 274 5.16 -22.69 -10.43
N MET A 275 5.51 -23.58 -9.50
CA MET A 275 5.59 -25.02 -9.78
C MET A 275 4.24 -25.61 -10.21
N LYS A 276 3.14 -25.22 -9.55
CA LYS A 276 1.78 -25.61 -9.96
C LYS A 276 1.41 -25.09 -11.35
N VAL A 277 1.83 -23.88 -11.71
CA VAL A 277 1.64 -23.36 -13.08
C VAL A 277 2.33 -24.28 -14.09
N PHE A 278 3.56 -24.70 -13.84
CA PHE A 278 4.26 -25.65 -14.72
C PHE A 278 3.59 -27.03 -14.77
N GLU A 279 2.99 -27.49 -13.67
CA GLU A 279 2.28 -28.77 -13.60
C GLU A 279 0.95 -28.76 -14.39
N PHE A 280 0.14 -27.71 -14.24
CA PHE A 280 -1.26 -27.70 -14.70
C PHE A 280 -1.54 -26.90 -15.96
N THR A 281 -0.62 -26.04 -16.41
CA THR A 281 -0.81 -25.27 -17.66
C THR A 281 -0.04 -25.90 -18.81
N GLN A 282 -0.60 -25.82 -20.01
CA GLN A 282 0.10 -26.12 -21.25
C GLN A 282 0.45 -24.82 -21.97
N TRP A 283 1.42 -24.87 -22.87
CA TRP A 283 1.66 -23.79 -23.81
C TRP A 283 0.43 -23.66 -24.73
N PRO A 284 -0.14 -22.46 -24.85
CA PRO A 284 0.25 -21.54 -25.93
C PRO A 284 1.39 -20.60 -25.58
#